data_AF-A0A7X3LSF3-F1
#
_entry.id   AF-A0A7X3LSF3-F1
#
_cell.length_a   1.000
_cell.length_b   1.000
_cell.length_c   1.000
_cell.angle_alpha   90.00
_cell.angle_beta   90.00
_cell.angle_gamma   90.00
#
_symmetry.space_group_name_H-M   'P 1'
#
loop_
_entity.id
_entity.type
_entity.pdbx_description
1 polymer ?
#
loop_
_entity_poly.entity_id
_entity_poly.type
_entity_poly.pdbx_seq_one_letter_code
_entity_poly.pdbx_strand_id
1 'polypeptide(L)'
;MPFAARLATVALISAASSFMLPAQAAEPESPRACVITQSKAGAPAAECVSRFQANCLQYEEGSSAGIACFIDAKAKWGEMIKERMDEIKASAPDEIGQIAGIEVKYDLQQNLLQCDRLRELTLVRHDPDKKTRHSNARCEATAVGLAYVKLLLQSNATK
;
A
#
# COMPACT_ATOMS: atom_id res chain seq x y z
N MET A 1 21.83 -75.42 -14.21
CA MET A 1 22.94 -74.48 -14.46
C MET A 1 22.83 -73.37 -13.42
N PRO A 2 23.80 -73.25 -12.49
CA PRO A 2 23.66 -72.42 -11.30
C PRO A 2 23.97 -70.94 -11.59
N PHE A 3 23.32 -70.11 -10.79
CA PHE A 3 23.39 -68.66 -10.72
C PHE A 3 24.80 -68.17 -10.33
N ALA A 4 25.29 -67.15 -11.05
CA ALA A 4 26.47 -66.39 -10.67
C ALA A 4 26.05 -65.03 -10.07
N ALA A 5 26.67 -64.73 -8.94
CA ALA A 5 26.49 -63.56 -8.10
C ALA A 5 26.84 -62.23 -8.80
N ARG A 6 26.33 -61.11 -8.26
CA ARG A 6 27.14 -59.91 -7.99
C ARG A 6 26.44 -58.99 -6.98
N LEU A 7 27.17 -58.75 -5.89
CA LEU A 7 26.91 -57.76 -4.85
C LEU A 7 26.95 -56.34 -5.44
N ALA A 8 25.95 -55.52 -5.14
CA ALA A 8 25.95 -54.08 -5.41
C ALA A 8 25.82 -53.33 -4.08
N THR A 9 26.94 -52.77 -3.64
CA THR A 9 27.06 -51.91 -2.46
C THR A 9 26.38 -50.57 -2.74
N VAL A 10 25.26 -50.28 -2.06
CA VAL A 10 24.58 -48.99 -2.14
C VAL A 10 25.25 -48.02 -1.16
N ALA A 11 26.00 -47.06 -1.70
CA ALA A 11 26.49 -45.91 -0.94
C ALA A 11 25.38 -44.85 -0.87
N LEU A 12 24.76 -44.71 0.32
CA LEU A 12 23.85 -43.60 0.64
C LEU A 12 24.67 -42.30 0.76
N ILE A 13 24.51 -41.40 -0.20
CA ILE A 13 24.94 -40.01 -0.08
C ILE A 13 23.78 -39.24 0.56
N SER A 14 23.88 -39.02 1.87
CA SER A 14 22.98 -38.14 2.62
C SER A 14 23.21 -36.68 2.21
N ALA A 15 22.41 -36.18 1.28
CA ALA A 15 22.32 -34.75 0.99
C ALA A 15 21.64 -34.05 2.18
N ALA A 16 22.44 -33.41 3.03
CA ALA A 16 21.96 -32.49 4.05
C ALA A 16 21.43 -31.22 3.36
N SER A 17 20.14 -31.25 3.02
CA SER A 17 19.41 -30.08 2.57
C SER A 17 19.23 -29.13 3.75
N SER A 18 20.14 -28.16 3.87
CA SER A 18 19.96 -27.01 4.74
C SER A 18 18.74 -26.23 4.27
N PHE A 19 17.59 -26.44 4.93
CA PHE A 19 16.44 -25.57 4.81
C PHE A 19 16.79 -24.20 5.39
N MET A 20 17.28 -23.28 4.56
CA MET A 20 17.22 -21.86 4.85
C MET A 20 15.75 -21.48 4.88
N LEU A 21 15.17 -21.35 6.09
CA LEU A 21 13.88 -20.71 6.25
C LEU A 21 13.99 -19.27 5.70
N PRO A 22 13.03 -18.81 4.89
CA PRO A 22 13.00 -17.42 4.47
C PRO A 22 12.88 -16.56 5.73
N ALA A 23 13.83 -15.64 5.92
CA ALA A 23 13.71 -14.63 6.96
C ALA A 23 12.40 -13.88 6.69
N GLN A 24 11.41 -14.06 7.57
CA GLN A 24 10.18 -13.30 7.55
C GLN A 24 10.59 -11.85 7.78
N ALA A 25 10.58 -11.02 6.73
CA ALA A 25 10.84 -9.60 6.88
C ALA A 25 9.82 -9.04 7.89
N ALA A 26 10.29 -8.33 8.90
CA ALA A 26 9.40 -7.68 9.86
C ALA A 26 8.42 -6.77 9.12
N GLU A 27 7.14 -6.85 9.50
CA GLU A 27 6.12 -5.98 8.94
C GLU A 27 6.51 -4.51 9.21
N PRO A 28 6.40 -3.62 8.20
CA PRO A 28 6.79 -2.23 8.37
C PRO A 28 5.90 -1.57 9.42
N GLU A 29 6.51 -0.87 10.37
CA GLU A 29 5.80 -0.23 11.50
C GLU A 29 4.99 1.01 11.08
N SER A 30 5.30 1.59 9.93
CA SER A 30 4.61 2.79 9.42
C SER A 30 4.47 2.79 7.90
N PRO A 31 3.48 3.54 7.36
CA PRO A 31 3.34 3.73 5.92
C PRO A 31 4.61 4.25 5.26
N ARG A 32 5.29 5.22 5.89
CA ARG A 32 6.55 5.77 5.40
C ARG A 32 7.64 4.70 5.29
N ALA A 33 7.82 3.91 6.35
CA ALA A 33 8.81 2.84 6.36
C ALA A 33 8.52 1.80 5.26
N CYS A 34 7.25 1.44 5.07
CA CYS A 34 6.84 0.57 3.97
C CYS A 34 7.23 1.14 2.60
N VAL A 35 6.89 2.41 2.34
CA VAL A 35 7.20 3.08 1.05
C VAL A 35 8.70 3.11 0.78
N ILE A 36 9.50 3.46 1.80
CA ILE A 36 10.97 3.48 1.68
C ILE A 36 11.50 2.09 1.37
N THR A 37 11.05 1.05 2.10
CA THR A 37 11.48 -0.33 1.88
C THR A 37 11.11 -0.82 0.48
N GLN A 38 9.86 -0.61 0.04
CA GLN A 38 9.41 -1.01 -1.30
C GLN A 38 10.18 -0.26 -2.39
N SER A 39 10.39 1.06 -2.22
CA SER A 39 11.16 1.87 -3.18
C SER A 39 12.61 1.38 -3.31
N LYS A 40 13.28 1.03 -2.21
CA LYS A 40 14.66 0.50 -2.22
C LYS A 40 14.73 -0.89 -2.86
N ALA A 41 13.69 -1.69 -2.69
CA ALA A 41 13.57 -3.01 -3.30
C ALA A 41 13.13 -2.98 -4.78
N GLY A 42 12.83 -1.80 -5.36
CA GLY A 42 12.26 -1.69 -6.71
C GLY A 42 10.83 -2.27 -6.82
N ALA A 43 10.14 -2.42 -5.69
CA ALA A 43 8.82 -3.00 -5.60
C ALA A 43 7.71 -1.92 -5.59
N PRO A 44 6.44 -2.27 -5.87
CA PRO A 44 5.35 -1.30 -5.92
C PRO A 44 5.03 -0.68 -4.56
N ALA A 45 5.47 0.57 -4.34
CA ALA A 45 5.19 1.31 -3.10
C ALA A 45 3.69 1.58 -2.87
N ALA A 46 2.87 1.55 -3.93
CA ALA A 46 1.41 1.70 -3.83
C ALA A 46 0.76 0.59 -2.98
N GLU A 47 1.38 -0.60 -2.86
CA GLU A 47 0.87 -1.69 -2.01
C GLU A 47 0.83 -1.32 -0.53
N CYS A 48 1.67 -0.37 -0.10
CA CYS A 48 1.67 0.13 1.28
C CYS A 48 0.32 0.74 1.65
N VAL A 49 -0.36 1.42 0.71
CA VAL A 49 -1.69 1.99 0.97
C VAL A 49 -2.67 0.88 1.33
N SER A 50 -2.73 -0.17 0.50
CA SER A 50 -3.61 -1.33 0.72
C SER A 50 -3.29 -2.04 2.03
N ARG A 51 -2.01 -2.19 2.37
CA ARG A 51 -1.58 -2.83 3.62
C ARG A 51 -2.08 -2.05 4.86
N PHE A 52 -1.89 -0.74 4.88
CA PHE A 52 -2.23 0.09 6.05
C PHE A 52 -3.72 0.41 6.22
N GLN A 53 -4.56 0.03 5.25
CA GLN A 53 -6.02 0.06 5.39
C GLN A 53 -6.66 -1.34 5.37
N ALA A 54 -5.86 -2.41 5.37
CA ALA A 54 -6.34 -3.78 5.29
C ALA A 54 -7.23 -4.15 6.50
N ASN A 55 -6.99 -3.54 7.66
CA ASN A 55 -7.83 -3.71 8.85
C ASN A 55 -9.27 -3.26 8.60
N CYS A 56 -9.53 -2.30 7.71
CA CYS A 56 -10.91 -1.90 7.39
C CYS A 56 -11.68 -2.98 6.61
N LEU A 57 -10.97 -3.94 6.00
CA LEU A 57 -11.58 -5.07 5.29
C LEU A 57 -12.11 -6.15 6.23
N GLN A 58 -11.83 -6.05 7.55
CA GLN A 58 -12.40 -6.98 8.53
C GLN A 58 -13.91 -6.78 8.74
N TYR A 59 -14.43 -5.61 8.39
CA TYR A 59 -15.83 -5.26 8.54
C TYR A 59 -16.64 -5.71 7.32
N GLU A 60 -17.89 -6.11 7.55
CA GLU A 60 -18.81 -6.45 6.47
C GLU A 60 -19.00 -5.27 5.51
N GLU A 61 -19.08 -5.57 4.21
CA GLU A 61 -19.27 -4.56 3.19
C GLU A 61 -20.59 -3.78 3.37
N GLY A 62 -20.51 -2.45 3.49
CA GLY A 62 -21.68 -1.60 3.73
C GLY A 62 -22.03 -1.44 5.20
N SER A 63 -21.31 -2.10 6.11
CA SER A 63 -21.43 -1.82 7.54
C SER A 63 -21.00 -0.38 7.86
N SER A 64 -21.65 0.22 8.86
CA SER A 64 -21.28 1.56 9.33
C SER A 64 -19.86 1.60 9.88
N ALA A 65 -19.39 0.51 10.49
CA ALA A 65 -18.03 0.38 11.00
C ALA A 65 -16.98 0.37 9.88
N GLY A 66 -17.21 -0.38 8.79
CA GLY A 66 -16.31 -0.37 7.63
C GLY A 66 -16.23 0.99 6.95
N ILE A 67 -17.38 1.65 6.76
CA ILE A 67 -17.44 3.01 6.22
C ILE A 67 -16.64 3.99 7.10
N ALA A 68 -16.86 3.97 8.42
CA ALA A 68 -16.14 4.82 9.36
C ALA A 68 -14.64 4.55 9.34
N CYS A 69 -14.21 3.29 9.30
CA CYS A 69 -12.80 2.91 9.23
C CYS A 69 -12.09 3.53 8.01
N PHE A 70 -12.71 3.49 6.83
CA PHE A 70 -12.11 4.10 5.64
C PHE A 70 -12.13 5.63 5.68
N ILE A 71 -13.15 6.25 6.27
CA ILE A 71 -13.15 7.71 6.51
C ILE A 71 -12.00 8.11 7.44
N ASP A 72 -11.77 7.36 8.51
CA ASP A 72 -10.66 7.59 9.43
C ASP A 72 -9.31 7.35 8.74
N ALA A 73 -9.21 6.33 7.90
CA ALA A 73 -8.01 6.09 7.09
C ALA A 73 -7.71 7.27 6.16
N LYS A 74 -8.74 7.81 5.46
CA LYS A 74 -8.61 9.01 4.63
C LYS A 74 -8.08 10.20 5.43
N ALA A 75 -8.62 10.44 6.63
CA ALA A 75 -8.17 11.51 7.51
C ALA A 75 -6.70 11.34 7.92
N LYS A 76 -6.30 10.14 8.35
CA LYS A 76 -4.91 9.81 8.70
C LYS A 76 -3.93 10.00 7.54
N TRP A 77 -4.33 9.63 6.31
CA TRP A 77 -3.52 9.93 5.13
C TRP A 77 -3.37 11.43 4.88
N GLY A 78 -4.43 12.20 5.11
CA GLY A 78 -4.37 13.67 5.03
C GLY A 78 -3.43 14.28 6.06
N GLU A 79 -3.43 13.78 7.29
CA GLU A 79 -2.49 14.17 8.35
C GLU A 79 -1.04 13.88 7.95
N MET A 80 -0.77 12.68 7.45
CA MET A 80 0.58 12.31 6.98
C MET A 80 1.06 13.16 5.80
N ILE A 81 0.17 13.58 4.89
CA ILE A 81 0.51 14.54 3.82
C ILE A 81 0.89 15.88 4.43
N LYS A 82 0.09 16.39 5.38
CA LYS A 82 0.38 17.66 6.07
C LYS A 82 1.74 17.62 6.76
N GLU A 83 1.99 16.58 7.55
CA GLU A 83 3.27 16.37 8.23
C GLU A 83 4.44 16.35 7.24
N ARG A 84 4.29 15.63 6.12
CA ARG A 84 5.34 15.58 5.10
C ARG A 84 5.56 16.94 4.44
N MET A 85 4.51 17.71 4.20
CA MET A 85 4.63 19.07 3.67
C MET A 85 5.33 20.02 4.64
N ASP A 86 5.04 19.89 5.94
CA ASP A 86 5.72 20.66 7.00
C ASP A 86 7.23 20.29 7.05
N GLU A 87 7.58 19.00 6.93
CA GLU A 87 8.97 18.55 6.81
C GLU A 87 9.69 19.13 5.58
N ILE A 88 9.04 19.11 4.41
CA ILE A 88 9.61 19.63 3.17
C ILE A 88 9.86 21.14 3.32
N LYS A 89 8.88 21.88 3.85
CA LYS A 89 9.01 23.32 4.08
C LYS A 89 10.14 23.65 5.07
N ALA A 90 10.39 22.79 6.05
CA ALA A 90 11.47 22.99 7.03
C ALA A 90 12.87 22.63 6.50
N SER A 91 12.98 21.81 5.45
CA SER A 91 14.26 21.21 5.03
C SER A 91 14.67 21.50 3.58
N ALA A 92 13.77 21.96 2.73
CA ALA A 92 14.02 22.25 1.32
C ALA A 92 13.92 23.76 1.02
N PRO A 93 14.53 24.24 -0.08
CA PRO A 93 14.33 25.61 -0.55
C PRO A 93 12.83 25.92 -0.76
N ASP A 94 12.41 27.16 -0.50
CA ASP A 94 11.03 27.62 -0.63
C ASP A 94 10.38 27.25 -1.97
N GLU A 95 11.13 27.33 -3.06
CA GLU A 95 10.69 26.93 -4.40
C GLU A 95 10.27 25.45 -4.46
N ILE A 96 11.07 24.56 -3.87
CA ILE A 96 10.79 23.11 -3.82
C ILE A 96 9.56 22.84 -2.94
N GLY A 97 9.42 23.55 -1.82
CA GLY A 97 8.23 23.46 -0.97
C GLY A 97 6.95 23.89 -1.69
N GLN A 98 7.02 24.95 -2.49
CA GLN A 98 5.89 25.40 -3.31
C GLN A 98 5.54 24.39 -4.42
N ILE A 99 6.54 23.86 -5.14
CA ILE A 99 6.33 22.83 -6.15
C ILE A 99 5.65 21.61 -5.55
N ALA A 100 6.17 21.08 -4.43
CA ALA A 100 5.59 19.92 -3.75
C ALA A 100 4.13 20.17 -3.32
N GLY A 101 3.83 21.38 -2.83
CA GLY A 101 2.48 21.78 -2.44
C GLY A 101 1.50 21.84 -3.63
N ILE A 102 1.96 22.34 -4.78
CA ILE A 102 1.19 22.37 -6.02
C ILE A 102 0.94 20.94 -6.52
N GLU A 103 1.98 20.11 -6.59
CA GLU A 103 1.88 18.74 -7.08
C GLU A 103 0.92 17.90 -6.23
N VAL A 104 1.09 17.89 -4.90
CA VAL A 104 0.21 17.10 -4.02
C VAL A 104 -1.24 17.57 -4.07
N LYS A 105 -1.48 18.89 -4.21
CA LYS A 105 -2.83 19.44 -4.38
C LYS A 105 -3.50 18.87 -5.64
N TYR A 106 -2.82 18.90 -6.78
CA TYR A 106 -3.38 18.41 -8.04
C TYR A 106 -3.49 16.89 -8.08
N ASP A 107 -2.56 16.17 -7.46
CA ASP A 107 -2.65 14.71 -7.32
C ASP A 107 -3.88 14.30 -6.50
N LEU A 108 -4.14 15.00 -5.38
CA LEU A 108 -5.33 14.79 -4.58
C LEU A 108 -6.60 15.06 -5.38
N GLN A 109 -6.67 16.20 -6.08
CA GLN A 109 -7.82 16.55 -6.90
C GLN A 109 -8.07 15.52 -8.00
N GLN A 110 -7.03 15.10 -8.72
CA GLN A 110 -7.14 14.12 -9.78
C GLN A 110 -7.63 12.76 -9.24
N ASN A 111 -7.03 12.29 -8.14
CA ASN A 111 -7.38 10.98 -7.58
C ASN A 111 -8.81 10.97 -7.02
N LEU A 112 -9.22 12.03 -6.30
CA LEU A 112 -10.57 12.16 -5.78
C LEU A 112 -11.62 12.31 -6.89
N LEU A 113 -11.28 13.02 -7.97
CA LEU A 113 -12.16 13.13 -9.14
C LEU A 113 -12.43 11.77 -9.79
N GLN A 114 -11.46 10.84 -9.76
CA GLN A 114 -11.71 9.47 -10.23
C GLN A 114 -12.69 8.71 -9.32
N CYS A 115 -12.63 8.92 -8.01
CA CYS A 115 -13.60 8.35 -7.08
C CYS A 115 -15.01 8.90 -7.32
N ASP A 116 -15.13 10.22 -7.51
CA ASP A 116 -16.40 10.85 -7.88
C ASP A 116 -16.94 10.29 -9.20
N ARG A 117 -16.09 10.18 -10.22
CA ARG A 117 -16.48 9.59 -11.50
C ARG A 117 -17.02 8.16 -11.33
N LEU A 118 -16.36 7.33 -10.52
CA LEU A 118 -16.82 5.97 -10.26
C LEU A 118 -18.16 5.95 -9.51
N ARG A 119 -18.32 6.82 -8.51
CA ARG A 119 -19.57 6.99 -7.77
C ARG A 119 -20.71 7.39 -8.70
N GLU A 120 -20.53 8.42 -9.53
CA GLU A 120 -21.54 8.86 -10.49
C GLU A 120 -21.91 7.76 -11.49
N LEU A 121 -20.92 7.00 -12.00
CA LEU A 121 -21.19 5.85 -12.88
C LEU A 121 -22.00 4.75 -12.21
N THR A 122 -21.82 4.51 -10.90
CA THR A 122 -22.65 3.57 -10.13
C THR A 122 -24.09 4.08 -10.01
N LEU A 123 -24.28 5.37 -9.74
CA LEU A 123 -25.60 5.99 -9.54
C LEU A 123 -26.47 5.99 -10.80
N VAL A 124 -25.88 5.89 -12.00
CA VAL A 124 -26.64 5.71 -13.25
C VAL A 124 -27.41 4.38 -13.27
N ARG A 125 -26.92 3.35 -12.57
CA ARG A 125 -27.47 1.98 -12.63
C ARG A 125 -28.21 1.57 -11.37
N HIS A 126 -27.90 2.18 -10.23
CA HIS A 126 -28.36 1.76 -8.92
C HIS A 126 -28.61 2.97 -8.02
N ASP A 127 -29.64 2.89 -7.18
CA ASP A 127 -29.83 3.88 -6.12
C ASP A 127 -28.66 3.82 -5.11
N PRO A 128 -28.27 4.96 -4.52
CA PRO A 128 -27.20 5.01 -3.54
C PRO A 128 -27.52 4.13 -2.33
N ASP A 129 -26.74 3.08 -2.12
CA ASP A 129 -26.87 2.18 -0.98
C ASP A 129 -25.64 2.22 -0.06
N LYS A 130 -25.68 1.42 1.01
CA LYS A 130 -24.56 1.35 1.96
C LYS A 130 -23.28 0.79 1.34
N LYS A 131 -23.39 -0.12 0.36
CA LYS A 131 -22.23 -0.68 -0.35
C LYS A 131 -21.56 0.38 -1.23
N THR A 132 -22.35 1.18 -1.93
CA THR A 132 -21.87 2.31 -2.73
C THR A 132 -21.13 3.32 -1.86
N ARG A 133 -21.68 3.66 -0.69
CA ARG A 133 -21.00 4.52 0.30
C ARG A 133 -19.68 3.91 0.80
N HIS A 134 -19.66 2.62 1.07
CA HIS A 134 -18.46 1.92 1.51
C HIS A 134 -17.37 1.92 0.44
N SER A 135 -17.73 1.57 -0.80
CA SER A 135 -16.82 1.59 -1.95
C SER A 135 -16.25 2.99 -2.18
N ASN A 136 -17.09 4.03 -2.10
CA ASN A 136 -16.65 5.41 -2.23
C ASN A 136 -15.67 5.81 -1.11
N ALA A 137 -15.98 5.51 0.15
CA ALA A 137 -15.07 5.80 1.27
C ALA A 137 -13.71 5.10 1.11
N ARG A 138 -13.71 3.83 0.68
CA ARG A 138 -12.48 3.08 0.37
C ARG A 138 -11.70 3.71 -0.79
N CYS A 139 -12.38 4.14 -1.84
CA CYS A 139 -11.76 4.81 -2.98
C CYS A 139 -11.06 6.09 -2.50
N GLU A 140 -11.75 6.95 -1.77
CA GLU A 140 -11.20 8.20 -1.28
C GLU A 140 -10.01 7.99 -0.33
N ALA A 141 -10.10 7.03 0.59
CA ALA A 141 -8.98 6.68 1.46
C ALA A 141 -7.74 6.24 0.66
N THR A 142 -7.95 5.41 -0.35
CA THR A 142 -6.89 4.94 -1.25
C THR A 142 -6.32 6.10 -2.07
N ALA A 143 -7.16 6.98 -2.60
CA ALA A 143 -6.79 8.15 -3.39
C ALA A 143 -5.84 9.10 -2.62
N VAL A 144 -6.18 9.39 -1.35
CA VAL A 144 -5.34 10.22 -0.48
C VAL A 144 -4.06 9.49 -0.10
N GLY A 145 -4.14 8.18 0.22
CA GLY A 145 -2.95 7.36 0.50
C GLY A 145 -1.97 7.31 -0.69
N LEU A 146 -2.45 7.20 -1.92
CA LEU A 146 -1.59 7.21 -3.11
C LEU A 146 -0.93 8.57 -3.34
N ALA A 147 -1.61 9.68 -3.05
CA ALA A 147 -1.02 11.01 -3.09
C ALA A 147 0.12 11.15 -2.06
N TYR A 148 -0.04 10.58 -0.86
CA TYR A 148 1.02 10.52 0.14
C TYR A 148 2.24 9.72 -0.33
N VAL A 149 2.02 8.52 -0.89
CA VAL A 149 3.10 7.68 -1.44
C VAL A 149 3.87 8.44 -2.51
N LYS A 150 3.17 9.09 -3.44
CA LYS A 150 3.79 9.87 -4.51
C LYS A 150 4.60 11.05 -3.96
N LEU A 151 4.05 11.80 -2.99
CA LEU A 151 4.76 12.89 -2.32
C LEU A 151 6.06 12.41 -1.67
N LEU A 152 6.06 11.25 -0.99
CA LEU A 152 7.29 10.68 -0.40
C LEU A 152 8.34 10.36 -1.47
N LEU A 153 7.91 9.74 -2.58
CA LEU A 153 8.82 9.33 -3.66
C LEU A 153 9.42 10.54 -4.39
N GLN A 154 8.64 11.60 -4.62
CA GLN A 154 9.09 12.80 -5.33
C GLN A 154 9.99 13.70 -4.48
N SER A 155 9.74 13.78 -3.17
CA SER A 155 10.44 14.70 -2.26
C SER A 155 11.77 14.16 -1.71
N ASN A 156 12.42 13.22 -2.41
CA ASN A 156 13.67 12.55 -2.00
C ASN A 156 13.63 11.84 -0.64
N ALA A 157 12.46 11.45 -0.10
CA ALA A 157 12.40 10.70 1.16
C ALA A 157 13.01 9.28 1.09
N THR A 158 13.36 8.81 -0.12
CA THR A 158 13.81 7.45 -0.42
C THR A 158 15.28 7.34 -0.82
N LYS A 159 16.01 8.46 -0.90
CA LYS A 159 17.48 8.47 -1.03
C LYS A 159 18.11 8.32 0.34
#